data_AF-A0A496Y5W6-F1
#
_entry.id   AF-A0A496Y5W6-F1
#
_cell.length_a   1.000
_cell.length_b   1.000
_cell.length_c   1.000
_cell.angle_alpha   90.00
_cell.angle_beta   90.00
_cell.angle_gamma   90.00
#
_symmetry.space_group_name_H-M   'P 1'
#
loop_
_entity.id
_entity.type
_entity.pdbx_description
1 polymer ?
#
loop_
_entity_poly.entity_id
_entity_poly.type
_entity_poly.pdbx_seq_one_letter_code
_entity_poly.pdbx_strand_id
1 'polypeptide(L)'
;REKDAEKSFKQALKIEKKNVSALEGLLEVYLIRGKKKELLKTLDRLKSVAPEDRNIRYYEALAVDRFELKGYDETFFWDTLEEMVRENPSDHRTLNTLCDAYINDKFYERGILFLTELQDRLGETSEILFQLARIYTHTGEKDLAREMFYQIEKEGLDKLTPRHRFLMAKELFRLKEGTLGCQAYFSAAREMDDELAREAFSEIRDITTSDQKRQFELTPSGKKGIFLISFWGRKDPTPTTVKNERLIEHYRRMDYVREKFYSPLKPGYDERGRIYIKHGEPDQKVSLSGNWAIRENETWLYSKNRSRPLIYHFVEINNYYRMVYRLEEALVQDLQTELDRGGSNIEALFRSRGEIHPKYGQLANELRNFRGNIREARHGSLMDLFAGEEMLTEIGMTEGEVTETFEYKFEEEPMNFYYYPVALKGEDSLSVLGVYFGLPTDQVKVPDPMGTVEIPVELEVVLYNSWWEEAGRVTQNKTYRVPNFIASKESMIPDLLALKVKPGN
;
A
#
# COMPACT_ATOMS: atom_id res chain seq x y z
N ARG A 1 -19.06 7.26 -2.63
CA ARG A 1 -19.93 6.06 -2.63
C ARG A 1 -20.74 6.04 -3.92
N GLU A 2 -20.62 4.99 -4.74
CA GLU A 2 -21.17 4.93 -6.10
C GLU A 2 -22.72 5.00 -6.14
N LYS A 3 -23.39 4.54 -5.07
CA LYS A 3 -24.85 4.68 -4.90
C LYS A 3 -25.29 6.15 -4.76
N ASP A 4 -24.51 6.96 -4.05
CA ASP A 4 -24.83 8.37 -3.82
C ASP A 4 -24.55 9.21 -5.07
N ALA A 5 -23.49 8.84 -5.82
CA ALA A 5 -23.22 9.40 -7.14
C ALA A 5 -24.35 9.09 -8.14
N GLU A 6 -24.80 7.82 -8.23
CA GLU A 6 -25.94 7.43 -9.08
C GLU A 6 -27.19 8.27 -8.76
N LYS A 7 -27.49 8.47 -7.47
CA LYS A 7 -28.64 9.26 -7.02
C LYS A 7 -28.51 10.73 -7.42
N SER A 8 -27.31 11.30 -7.28
CA SER A 8 -27.03 12.71 -7.58
C SER A 8 -27.16 13.01 -9.08
N PHE A 9 -26.56 12.18 -9.95
CA PHE A 9 -26.72 12.34 -11.41
C PHE A 9 -28.16 12.12 -11.87
N LYS A 10 -28.87 11.14 -11.28
CA LYS A 10 -30.31 10.97 -11.54
C LYS A 10 -31.13 12.20 -11.14
N GLN A 11 -30.77 12.86 -10.04
CA GLN A 11 -31.43 14.09 -9.62
C GLN A 11 -31.12 15.26 -10.57
N ALA A 12 -29.87 15.40 -11.01
CA ALA A 12 -29.50 16.37 -12.04
C ALA A 12 -30.32 16.17 -13.32
N LEU A 13 -30.48 14.93 -13.77
CA LEU A 13 -31.27 14.60 -14.97
C LEU A 13 -32.79 14.75 -14.81
N LYS A 14 -33.29 14.87 -13.56
CA LYS A 14 -34.68 15.26 -13.30
C LYS A 14 -34.88 16.76 -13.51
N ILE A 15 -33.88 17.56 -13.15
CA ILE A 15 -33.88 19.02 -13.33
C ILE A 15 -33.64 19.34 -14.81
N GLU A 16 -32.57 18.77 -15.38
CA GLU A 16 -32.17 19.00 -16.76
C GLU A 16 -32.06 17.67 -17.53
N LYS A 17 -33.11 17.34 -18.28
CA LYS A 17 -33.22 16.05 -18.98
C LYS A 17 -32.18 15.81 -20.08
N LYS A 18 -31.49 16.86 -20.54
CA LYS A 18 -30.49 16.77 -21.62
C LYS A 18 -29.07 17.07 -21.15
N ASN A 19 -28.84 17.08 -19.83
CA ASN A 19 -27.51 17.33 -19.29
C ASN A 19 -26.54 16.19 -19.66
N VAL A 20 -25.60 16.49 -20.55
CA VAL A 20 -24.61 15.54 -21.08
C VAL A 20 -23.70 15.02 -19.96
N SER A 21 -23.10 15.91 -19.17
CA SER A 21 -22.19 15.52 -18.09
C SER A 21 -22.83 14.60 -17.04
N ALA A 22 -24.13 14.78 -16.76
CA ALA A 22 -24.86 13.89 -15.87
C ALA A 22 -25.17 12.52 -16.50
N LEU A 23 -25.31 12.43 -17.83
CA LEU A 23 -25.41 11.15 -18.55
C LEU A 23 -24.07 10.42 -18.55
N GLU A 24 -22.97 11.12 -18.83
CA GLU A 24 -21.61 10.58 -18.79
C GLU A 24 -21.26 10.06 -17.39
N GLY A 25 -21.53 10.85 -16.35
CA GLY A 25 -21.33 10.43 -14.96
C GLY A 25 -22.16 9.20 -14.58
N LEU A 26 -23.37 9.02 -15.16
CA LEU A 26 -24.12 7.79 -14.99
C LEU A 26 -23.50 6.60 -15.73
N LEU A 27 -22.95 6.80 -16.93
CA LEU A 27 -22.27 5.75 -17.68
C LEU A 27 -21.07 5.21 -16.87
N GLU A 28 -20.24 6.09 -16.33
CA GLU A 28 -19.11 5.71 -15.46
C GLU A 28 -19.57 4.91 -14.24
N VAL A 29 -20.60 5.39 -13.53
CA VAL A 29 -21.15 4.69 -12.37
C VAL A 29 -21.72 3.33 -12.74
N TYR A 30 -22.38 3.20 -13.90
CA TYR A 30 -22.94 1.93 -14.35
C TYR A 30 -21.89 0.95 -14.85
N LEU A 31 -20.81 1.43 -15.48
CA LEU A 31 -19.62 0.62 -15.78
C LEU A 31 -19.08 0.03 -14.49
N ILE A 32 -18.73 0.88 -13.51
CA ILE A 32 -18.15 0.46 -12.23
C ILE A 32 -19.04 -0.57 -11.52
N ARG A 33 -20.36 -0.38 -11.56
CA ARG A 33 -21.33 -1.24 -10.88
C ARG A 33 -21.80 -2.45 -11.69
N GLY A 34 -21.32 -2.63 -12.92
CA GLY A 34 -21.72 -3.74 -13.78
C GLY A 34 -23.20 -3.71 -14.20
N LYS A 35 -23.83 -2.53 -14.26
CA LYS A 35 -25.26 -2.40 -14.62
C LYS A 35 -25.46 -2.31 -16.14
N LYS A 36 -25.28 -3.43 -16.84
CA LYS A 36 -25.34 -3.54 -18.31
C LYS A 36 -26.57 -2.87 -18.94
N LYS A 37 -27.77 -3.19 -18.43
CA LYS A 37 -29.03 -2.73 -19.04
C LYS A 37 -29.23 -1.22 -18.90
N GLU A 38 -28.93 -0.67 -17.73
CA GLU A 38 -29.02 0.76 -17.44
C GLU A 38 -27.96 1.55 -18.20
N LEU A 39 -26.76 0.97 -18.35
CA LEU A 39 -25.69 1.55 -19.14
C LEU A 39 -26.11 1.72 -20.59
N LEU A 40 -26.56 0.65 -21.27
CA LEU A 40 -26.94 0.71 -22.68
C LEU A 40 -28.06 1.71 -22.93
N LYS A 41 -29.08 1.74 -22.05
CA LYS A 41 -30.15 2.76 -22.12
C LYS A 41 -29.65 4.19 -21.96
N THR A 42 -28.64 4.40 -21.12
CA THR A 42 -28.05 5.73 -20.90
C THR A 42 -27.20 6.14 -22.09
N LEU A 43 -26.50 5.18 -22.71
CA LEU A 43 -25.71 5.39 -23.92
C LEU A 43 -26.61 5.75 -25.11
N ASP A 44 -27.73 5.04 -25.31
CA ASP A 44 -28.73 5.37 -26.33
C ASP A 44 -29.30 6.79 -26.12
N ARG A 45 -29.54 7.15 -24.86
CA ARG A 45 -29.99 8.50 -24.51
C ARG A 45 -28.93 9.54 -24.84
N LEU A 46 -27.65 9.28 -24.55
CA LEU A 46 -26.55 10.17 -24.91
C LEU A 46 -26.47 10.34 -26.44
N LYS A 47 -26.52 9.25 -27.21
CA LYS A 47 -26.59 9.25 -28.69
C LYS A 47 -27.73 10.12 -29.23
N SER A 48 -28.89 10.12 -28.57
CA SER A 48 -30.03 10.94 -28.98
C SER A 48 -29.93 12.42 -28.60
N VAL A 49 -29.22 12.75 -27.51
CA VAL A 49 -29.13 14.10 -26.96
C VAL A 49 -27.96 14.88 -27.55
N ALA A 50 -26.83 14.21 -27.78
CA ALA A 50 -25.59 14.79 -28.29
C ALA A 50 -24.91 13.80 -29.26
N PRO A 51 -25.43 13.61 -30.49
CA PRO A 51 -24.92 12.61 -31.43
C PRO A 51 -23.46 12.84 -31.85
N GLU A 52 -22.98 14.09 -31.81
CA GLU A 52 -21.61 14.49 -32.16
C GLU A 52 -20.62 14.34 -30.98
N ASP A 53 -21.08 13.85 -29.83
CA ASP A 53 -20.23 13.69 -28.65
C ASP A 53 -19.24 12.53 -28.84
N ARG A 54 -17.94 12.86 -28.88
CA ARG A 54 -16.88 11.85 -29.05
C ARG A 54 -16.92 10.77 -27.97
N ASN A 55 -17.39 11.10 -26.76
CA ASN A 55 -17.38 10.18 -25.63
C ASN A 55 -18.37 9.02 -25.81
N ILE A 56 -19.30 9.12 -26.77
CA ILE A 56 -20.14 7.99 -27.18
C ILE A 56 -19.27 6.81 -27.62
N ARG A 57 -18.27 7.03 -28.50
CA ARG A 57 -17.35 5.98 -28.97
C ARG A 57 -16.57 5.37 -27.81
N TYR A 58 -16.07 6.22 -26.92
CA TYR A 58 -15.33 5.80 -25.72
C TYR A 58 -16.16 4.90 -24.80
N TYR A 59 -17.38 5.32 -24.44
CA TYR A 59 -18.25 4.52 -23.57
C TYR A 59 -18.80 3.27 -24.26
N GLU A 60 -18.99 3.30 -25.58
CA GLU A 60 -19.36 2.13 -26.36
C GLU A 60 -18.25 1.08 -26.37
N ALA A 61 -16.99 1.48 -26.65
CA ALA A 61 -15.84 0.60 -26.55
C ALA A 61 -15.74 -0.05 -25.15
N LEU A 62 -15.82 0.75 -24.09
CA LEU A 62 -15.80 0.25 -22.71
C LEU A 62 -16.97 -0.70 -22.39
N ALA A 63 -18.14 -0.47 -22.98
CA ALA A 63 -19.29 -1.34 -22.79
C ALA A 63 -19.13 -2.68 -23.51
N VAL A 64 -18.55 -2.67 -24.71
CA VAL A 64 -18.26 -3.87 -25.50
C VAL A 64 -17.28 -4.76 -24.74
N ASP A 65 -16.15 -4.18 -24.31
CA ASP A 65 -15.12 -4.88 -23.55
C ASP A 65 -15.68 -5.44 -22.23
N ARG A 66 -16.29 -4.58 -21.40
CA ARG A 66 -16.73 -4.98 -20.06
C ARG A 66 -17.90 -5.96 -20.02
N PHE A 67 -18.78 -5.93 -21.02
CA PHE A 67 -20.01 -6.74 -21.02
C PHE A 67 -20.09 -7.77 -22.14
N GLU A 68 -18.98 -7.97 -22.86
CA GLU A 68 -18.84 -8.90 -23.98
C GLU A 68 -20.05 -8.79 -24.93
N LEU A 69 -20.28 -7.58 -25.44
CA LEU A 69 -21.41 -7.33 -26.33
C LEU A 69 -21.22 -8.08 -27.64
N LYS A 70 -22.26 -8.79 -28.09
CA LYS A 70 -22.25 -9.52 -29.35
C LYS A 70 -22.37 -8.57 -30.55
N GLY A 71 -21.75 -8.95 -31.67
CA GLY A 71 -21.86 -8.21 -32.94
C GLY A 71 -20.77 -7.16 -33.15
N TYR A 72 -19.76 -7.14 -32.29
CA TYR A 72 -18.55 -6.34 -32.44
C TYR A 72 -17.36 -7.26 -32.69
N ASP A 73 -16.38 -6.79 -33.45
CA ASP A 73 -15.12 -7.49 -33.64
C ASP A 73 -14.35 -7.57 -32.31
N GLU A 74 -13.56 -8.62 -32.12
CA GLU A 74 -12.77 -8.82 -30.88
C GLU A 74 -11.82 -7.64 -30.64
N THR A 75 -11.28 -7.02 -31.70
CA THR A 75 -10.36 -5.88 -31.60
C THR A 75 -11.05 -4.53 -31.44
N PHE A 76 -12.38 -4.48 -31.51
CA PHE A 76 -13.16 -3.23 -31.58
C PHE A 76 -12.80 -2.23 -30.48
N PHE A 77 -12.57 -2.72 -29.25
CA PHE A 77 -12.20 -1.87 -28.12
C PHE A 77 -10.87 -1.12 -28.39
N TRP A 78 -9.79 -1.84 -28.71
CA TRP A 78 -8.49 -1.23 -28.96
C TRP A 78 -8.51 -0.39 -30.23
N ASP A 79 -9.11 -0.88 -31.32
CA ASP A 79 -9.18 -0.15 -32.59
C ASP A 79 -9.86 1.21 -32.40
N THR A 80 -10.99 1.23 -31.68
CA THR A 80 -11.73 2.46 -31.39
C THR A 80 -10.90 3.44 -30.56
N LEU A 81 -10.26 2.97 -29.48
CA LEU A 81 -9.47 3.86 -28.62
C LEU A 81 -8.20 4.36 -29.32
N GLU A 82 -7.53 3.53 -30.13
CA GLU A 82 -6.38 3.94 -30.93
C GLU A 82 -6.76 5.02 -31.93
N GLU A 83 -7.88 4.88 -32.64
CA GLU A 83 -8.40 5.92 -33.54
C GLU A 83 -8.66 7.23 -32.78
N MET A 84 -9.33 7.15 -31.63
CA MET A 84 -9.62 8.32 -30.80
C MET A 84 -8.34 9.04 -30.33
N VAL A 85 -7.29 8.30 -29.97
CA VAL A 85 -5.99 8.88 -29.60
C VAL A 85 -5.27 9.44 -30.83
N ARG A 86 -5.34 8.79 -32.00
CA ARG A 86 -4.76 9.34 -33.24
C ARG A 86 -5.43 10.66 -33.65
N GLU A 87 -6.74 10.78 -33.44
CA GLU A 87 -7.51 12.01 -33.68
C GLU A 87 -7.16 13.12 -32.66
N ASN A 88 -6.98 12.77 -31.39
CA ASN A 88 -6.59 13.71 -30.34
C ASN A 88 -5.54 13.10 -29.38
N PRO A 89 -4.25 13.25 -29.69
CA PRO A 89 -3.18 12.69 -28.86
C PRO A 89 -3.06 13.31 -27.47
N SER A 90 -3.66 14.49 -27.24
CA SER A 90 -3.68 15.14 -25.92
C SER A 90 -4.77 14.58 -24.99
N ASP A 91 -5.58 13.63 -25.44
CA ASP A 91 -6.55 12.94 -24.59
C ASP A 91 -5.88 11.90 -23.69
N HIS A 92 -5.27 12.38 -22.60
CA HIS A 92 -4.60 11.54 -21.61
C HIS A 92 -5.54 10.50 -21.00
N ARG A 93 -6.85 10.75 -20.90
CA ARG A 93 -7.80 9.78 -20.34
C ARG A 93 -7.87 8.55 -21.24
N THR A 94 -8.09 8.77 -22.53
CA THR A 94 -8.21 7.68 -23.49
C THR A 94 -6.88 6.95 -23.67
N LEU A 95 -5.76 7.68 -23.75
CA LEU A 95 -4.43 7.08 -23.84
C LEU A 95 -4.11 6.22 -22.61
N ASN A 96 -4.40 6.70 -21.39
CA ASN A 96 -4.20 5.92 -20.17
C ASN A 96 -5.05 4.63 -20.18
N THR A 97 -6.34 4.74 -20.50
CA THR A 97 -7.24 3.57 -20.58
C THR A 97 -6.74 2.54 -21.60
N LEU A 98 -6.28 3.00 -22.76
CA LEU A 98 -5.73 2.15 -23.81
C LEU A 98 -4.44 1.45 -23.36
N CYS A 99 -3.51 2.18 -22.74
CA CYS A 99 -2.26 1.61 -22.25
C CYS A 99 -2.48 0.64 -21.08
N ASP A 100 -3.44 0.94 -20.19
CA ASP A 100 -3.85 0.03 -19.12
C ASP A 100 -4.39 -1.29 -19.71
N ALA A 101 -5.18 -1.22 -20.78
CA ALA A 101 -5.68 -2.41 -21.47
C ALA A 101 -4.56 -3.21 -22.13
N TYR A 102 -3.63 -2.56 -22.85
CA TYR A 102 -2.46 -3.28 -23.41
C TYR A 102 -1.67 -4.01 -22.33
N ILE A 103 -1.52 -3.42 -21.14
CA ILE A 103 -0.80 -4.05 -20.02
C ILE A 103 -1.59 -5.22 -19.42
N ASN A 104 -2.88 -5.01 -19.14
CA ASN A 104 -3.75 -6.00 -18.48
C ASN A 104 -3.97 -7.24 -19.37
N ASP A 105 -4.18 -7.02 -20.67
CA ASP A 105 -4.44 -8.07 -21.65
C ASP A 105 -3.16 -8.63 -22.27
N LYS A 106 -2.00 -8.12 -21.84
CA LYS A 106 -0.65 -8.52 -22.28
C LYS A 106 -0.39 -8.30 -23.78
N PHE A 107 -1.06 -7.32 -24.38
CA PHE A 107 -0.84 -6.88 -25.76
C PHE A 107 0.30 -5.86 -25.85
N TYR A 108 1.46 -6.21 -25.28
CA TYR A 108 2.60 -5.31 -25.17
C TYR A 108 3.17 -4.90 -26.53
N GLU A 109 3.32 -5.83 -27.47
CA GLU A 109 3.86 -5.56 -28.81
C GLU A 109 3.00 -4.56 -29.58
N ARG A 110 1.67 -4.71 -29.51
CA ARG A 110 0.71 -3.80 -30.12
C ARG A 110 0.81 -2.41 -29.50
N GLY A 111 0.88 -2.34 -28.17
CA GLY A 111 1.04 -1.07 -27.45
C GLY A 111 2.35 -0.36 -27.75
N ILE A 112 3.48 -1.09 -27.82
CA ILE A 112 4.79 -0.53 -28.19
C ILE A 112 4.73 0.00 -29.63
N LEU A 113 4.21 -0.79 -30.58
CA LEU A 113 4.09 -0.36 -31.98
C LEU A 113 3.27 0.93 -32.10
N PHE A 114 2.12 0.99 -31.42
CA PHE A 114 1.25 2.14 -31.41
C PHE A 114 1.91 3.39 -30.80
N LEU A 115 2.57 3.25 -29.66
CA LEU A 115 3.24 4.37 -29.00
C LEU A 115 4.46 4.87 -29.78
N THR A 116 5.21 3.98 -30.42
CA THR A 116 6.31 4.35 -31.33
C THR A 116 5.78 5.09 -32.57
N GLU A 117 4.66 4.65 -33.15
CA GLU A 117 3.97 5.38 -34.24
C GLU A 117 3.61 6.81 -33.81
N LEU A 118 3.08 6.98 -32.59
CA LEU A 118 2.77 8.30 -32.04
C LEU A 118 4.04 9.13 -31.78
N GLN A 119 5.10 8.51 -31.27
CA GLN A 119 6.39 9.16 -31.02
C GLN A 119 6.99 9.70 -32.32
N ASP A 120 6.97 8.92 -33.40
CA ASP A 120 7.48 9.33 -34.71
C ASP A 120 6.72 10.54 -35.29
N ARG A 121 5.41 10.63 -35.00
CA ARG A 121 4.53 11.70 -35.50
C ARG A 121 4.60 12.98 -34.67
N LEU A 122 4.68 12.86 -33.34
CA LEU A 122 4.54 13.98 -32.40
C LEU A 122 5.88 14.42 -31.80
N GLY A 123 6.93 13.62 -32.00
CA GLY A 123 8.19 13.74 -31.30
C GLY A 123 8.17 13.04 -29.95
N GLU A 124 9.34 13.02 -29.33
CA GLU A 124 9.54 12.46 -28.01
C GLU A 124 8.94 13.39 -26.96
N THR A 125 7.88 12.93 -26.30
CA THR A 125 7.20 13.66 -25.22
C THR A 125 7.24 12.84 -23.94
N SER A 126 7.30 13.51 -22.79
CA SER A 126 7.34 12.84 -21.48
C SER A 126 6.11 11.92 -21.27
N GLU A 127 4.97 12.22 -21.88
CA GLU A 127 3.77 11.38 -21.85
C GLU A 127 3.98 10.05 -22.59
N ILE A 128 4.47 10.09 -23.84
CA ILE A 128 4.70 8.89 -24.62
C ILE A 128 5.82 8.06 -23.99
N LEU A 129 6.89 8.73 -23.53
CA LEU A 129 7.96 8.08 -22.79
C LEU A 129 7.44 7.36 -21.55
N PHE A 130 6.56 8.03 -20.80
CA PHE A 130 5.92 7.46 -19.61
C PHE A 130 5.13 6.19 -19.97
N GLN A 131 4.26 6.23 -20.98
CA GLN A 131 3.46 5.06 -21.36
C GLN A 131 4.32 3.90 -21.87
N LEU A 132 5.34 4.18 -22.68
CA LEU A 132 6.29 3.16 -23.15
C LEU A 132 7.04 2.53 -21.97
N ALA A 133 7.55 3.35 -21.05
CA ALA A 133 8.26 2.87 -19.85
C ALA A 133 7.38 1.96 -18.98
N ARG A 134 6.08 2.26 -18.85
CA ARG A 134 5.13 1.37 -18.17
C ARG A 134 5.03 0.03 -18.88
N ILE A 135 4.88 0.01 -20.21
CA ILE A 135 4.78 -1.24 -20.97
C ILE A 135 6.08 -2.05 -20.82
N TYR A 136 7.25 -1.41 -20.97
CA TYR A 136 8.55 -2.06 -20.80
C TYR A 136 8.78 -2.62 -19.39
N THR A 137 8.22 -1.97 -18.36
CA THR A 137 8.23 -2.50 -16.98
C THR A 137 7.54 -3.86 -16.90
N HIS A 138 6.47 -4.07 -17.68
CA HIS A 138 5.67 -5.30 -17.69
C HIS A 138 6.16 -6.36 -18.70
N THR A 139 6.88 -5.99 -19.76
CA THR A 139 7.54 -6.95 -20.66
C THR A 139 8.79 -7.59 -20.05
N GLY A 140 9.39 -6.93 -19.04
CA GLY A 140 10.64 -7.35 -18.40
C GLY A 140 11.88 -6.61 -18.91
N GLU A 141 11.72 -5.69 -19.85
CA GLU A 141 12.77 -4.81 -20.38
C GLU A 141 13.05 -3.65 -19.40
N LYS A 142 13.45 -4.01 -18.18
CA LYS A 142 13.57 -3.11 -17.04
C LYS A 142 14.59 -2.00 -17.26
N ASP A 143 15.65 -2.26 -18.00
CA ASP A 143 16.71 -1.27 -18.25
C ASP A 143 16.19 -0.13 -19.13
N LEU A 144 15.48 -0.46 -20.22
CA LEU A 144 14.83 0.54 -21.08
C LEU A 144 13.78 1.35 -20.32
N ALA A 145 12.94 0.68 -19.52
CA ALA A 145 11.96 1.37 -18.68
C ALA A 145 12.63 2.38 -17.73
N ARG A 146 13.75 2.00 -17.11
CA ARG A 146 14.53 2.89 -16.23
C ARG A 146 15.08 4.09 -16.99
N GLU A 147 15.73 3.87 -18.13
CA GLU A 147 16.29 4.95 -18.96
C GLU A 147 15.23 6.01 -19.30
N MET A 148 14.05 5.57 -19.73
CA MET A 148 12.93 6.46 -20.06
C MET A 148 12.43 7.24 -18.84
N PHE A 149 12.29 6.61 -17.67
CA PHE A 149 11.88 7.31 -16.45
C PHE A 149 12.92 8.35 -15.98
N TYR A 150 14.21 8.06 -16.08
CA TYR A 150 15.26 9.02 -15.76
C TYR A 150 15.33 10.17 -16.78
N GLN A 151 15.00 9.91 -18.04
CA GLN A 151 14.86 10.97 -19.03
C GLN A 151 13.71 11.93 -18.69
N ILE A 152 12.56 11.39 -18.27
CA ILE A 152 11.43 12.21 -17.81
C ILE A 152 11.81 13.06 -16.59
N GLU A 153 12.57 12.50 -15.64
CA GLU A 153 13.06 13.27 -14.49
C GLU A 153 13.95 14.43 -14.90
N LYS A 154 14.88 14.19 -15.84
CA LYS A 154 15.77 15.22 -16.39
C LYS A 154 15.03 16.33 -17.13
N GLU A 155 13.94 16.00 -17.83
CA GLU A 155 13.07 16.97 -18.50
C GLU A 155 12.19 17.78 -17.52
N GLY A 156 11.94 17.22 -16.33
CA GLY A 156 11.12 17.78 -15.28
C GLY A 156 9.84 16.98 -15.07
N LEU A 157 9.63 16.49 -13.84
CA LEU A 157 8.43 15.74 -13.47
C LEU A 157 7.12 16.57 -13.60
N ASP A 158 7.22 17.90 -13.63
CA ASP A 158 6.09 18.81 -13.85
C ASP A 158 5.48 18.69 -15.26
N LYS A 159 6.20 18.07 -16.22
CA LYS A 159 5.65 17.72 -17.53
C LYS A 159 4.58 16.65 -17.46
N LEU A 160 4.57 15.84 -16.41
CA LEU A 160 3.58 14.80 -16.17
C LEU A 160 2.46 15.29 -15.26
N THR A 161 1.23 14.87 -15.56
CA THR A 161 0.10 15.12 -14.67
C THR A 161 0.33 14.45 -13.30
N PRO A 162 -0.33 14.90 -12.21
CA PRO A 162 -0.23 14.23 -10.92
C PRO A 162 -0.62 12.74 -10.98
N ARG A 163 -1.59 12.36 -11.84
CA ARG A 163 -1.96 10.95 -12.06
C ARG A 163 -0.81 10.17 -12.68
N HIS A 164 -0.15 10.70 -13.70
CA HIS A 164 0.98 10.03 -14.33
C HIS A 164 2.17 9.91 -13.39
N ARG A 165 2.51 10.96 -12.62
CA ARG A 165 3.57 10.90 -11.59
C ARG A 165 3.27 9.84 -10.53
N PHE A 166 2.02 9.71 -10.11
CA PHE A 166 1.62 8.67 -9.15
C PHE A 166 1.75 7.25 -9.73
N LEU A 167 1.32 7.05 -10.98
CA LEU A 167 1.48 5.78 -11.67
C LEU A 167 2.97 5.47 -11.94
N MET A 168 3.76 6.48 -12.30
CA MET A 168 5.21 6.40 -12.48
C MET A 168 5.89 5.92 -11.20
N ALA A 169 5.51 6.47 -10.04
CA ALA A 169 6.03 6.02 -8.75
C ALA A 169 5.80 4.52 -8.53
N LYS A 170 4.61 4.02 -8.87
CA LYS A 170 4.26 2.60 -8.74
C LYS A 170 5.13 1.71 -9.63
N GLU A 171 5.38 2.12 -10.87
CA GLU A 171 6.29 1.37 -11.76
C GLU A 171 7.74 1.43 -11.26
N LEU A 172 8.21 2.58 -10.79
CA LEU A 172 9.56 2.73 -10.25
C LEU A 172 9.79 1.86 -9.01
N PHE A 173 8.80 1.72 -8.14
CA PHE A 173 8.89 0.80 -7.00
C PHE A 173 9.04 -0.66 -7.44
N ARG A 174 8.36 -1.09 -8.53
CA ARG A 174 8.55 -2.43 -9.12
C ARG A 174 9.93 -2.63 -9.71
N LEU A 175 10.49 -1.57 -10.31
CA LEU A 175 11.85 -1.54 -10.84
C LEU A 175 12.93 -1.44 -9.75
N LYS A 176 12.53 -1.28 -8.48
CA LYS A 176 13.39 -1.03 -7.31
C LYS A 176 14.11 0.32 -7.34
N GLU A 177 13.60 1.27 -8.11
CA GLU A 177 14.08 2.66 -8.19
C GLU A 177 13.44 3.51 -7.09
N GLY A 178 13.86 3.27 -5.85
CA GLY A 178 13.24 3.86 -4.66
C GLY A 178 13.29 5.39 -4.61
N THR A 179 14.43 5.99 -4.95
CA THR A 179 14.63 7.45 -4.86
C THR A 179 13.72 8.20 -5.82
N LEU A 180 13.77 7.84 -7.11
CA LEU A 180 12.92 8.47 -8.13
C LEU A 180 11.44 8.14 -7.89
N GLY A 181 11.13 6.92 -7.42
CA GLY A 181 9.76 6.53 -7.06
C GLY A 181 9.17 7.40 -5.95
N CYS A 182 9.94 7.69 -4.90
CA CYS A 182 9.53 8.61 -3.83
C CYS A 182 9.37 10.05 -4.33
N GLN A 183 10.30 10.55 -5.17
CA GLN A 183 10.18 11.87 -5.78
C GLN A 183 8.91 12.01 -6.63
N ALA A 184 8.61 11.02 -7.48
CA ALA A 184 7.41 10.98 -8.29
C ALA A 184 6.14 10.90 -7.41
N TYR A 185 6.15 10.06 -6.37
CA TYR A 185 5.03 9.93 -5.44
C TYR A 185 4.73 11.24 -4.71
N PHE A 186 5.74 11.85 -4.09
CA PHE A 186 5.54 13.06 -3.29
C PHE A 186 5.27 14.29 -4.16
N SER A 187 5.88 14.39 -5.34
CA SER A 187 5.52 15.46 -6.29
C SER A 187 4.08 15.32 -6.77
N ALA A 188 3.62 14.11 -7.11
CA ALA A 188 2.22 13.86 -7.38
C ALA A 188 1.34 14.28 -6.20
N ALA A 189 1.63 13.77 -4.99
CA ALA A 189 0.87 14.01 -3.76
C ALA A 189 0.67 15.50 -3.43
N ARG A 190 1.62 16.38 -3.77
CA ARG A 190 1.47 17.83 -3.56
C ARG A 190 0.38 18.46 -4.42
N GLU A 191 0.10 17.87 -5.58
CA GLU A 191 -0.76 18.43 -6.63
C GLU A 191 -1.97 17.55 -6.98
N MET A 192 -2.13 16.39 -6.32
CA MET A 192 -3.27 15.51 -6.54
C MET A 192 -4.58 16.22 -6.22
N ASP A 193 -5.57 15.98 -7.06
CA ASP A 193 -6.94 16.27 -6.71
C ASP A 193 -7.47 15.29 -5.63
N ASP A 194 -8.67 15.60 -5.17
CA ASP A 194 -9.38 14.85 -4.14
C ASP A 194 -9.78 13.43 -4.57
N GLU A 195 -9.85 13.15 -5.87
CA GLU A 195 -10.18 11.83 -6.41
C GLU A 195 -8.96 10.91 -6.35
N LEU A 196 -7.84 11.35 -6.92
CA LEU A 196 -6.57 10.64 -6.92
C LEU A 196 -6.04 10.45 -5.49
N ALA A 197 -6.20 11.44 -4.62
CA ALA A 197 -5.84 11.29 -3.22
C ALA A 197 -6.67 10.21 -2.49
N ARG A 198 -7.97 10.05 -2.82
CA ARG A 198 -8.81 8.97 -2.28
C ARG A 198 -8.42 7.61 -2.83
N GLU A 199 -8.03 7.54 -4.10
CA GLU A 199 -7.48 6.33 -4.72
C GLU A 199 -6.21 5.90 -3.97
N ALA A 200 -5.23 6.80 -3.81
CA ALA A 200 -4.00 6.53 -3.08
C ALA A 200 -4.25 6.18 -1.60
N PHE A 201 -5.19 6.87 -0.93
CA PHE A 201 -5.60 6.53 0.44
C PHE A 201 -6.19 5.12 0.54
N SER A 202 -6.92 4.66 -0.49
CA SER A 202 -7.48 3.31 -0.49
C SER A 202 -6.41 2.22 -0.55
N GLU A 203 -5.22 2.51 -1.11
CA GLU A 203 -4.08 1.59 -1.16
C GLU A 203 -3.34 1.46 0.19
N ILE A 204 -3.56 2.38 1.14
CA ILE A 204 -2.96 2.34 2.49
C ILE A 204 -3.95 1.99 3.59
N ARG A 205 -5.19 1.65 3.23
CA ARG A 205 -6.29 1.45 4.19
C ARG A 205 -5.98 0.39 5.27
N ASP A 206 -5.18 -0.62 4.94
CA ASP A 206 -4.86 -1.74 5.84
C ASP A 206 -3.81 -1.36 6.89
N ILE A 207 -3.10 -0.25 6.67
CA ILE A 207 -2.08 0.32 7.58
C ILE A 207 -2.52 1.69 8.13
N THR A 208 -3.82 1.96 8.07
CA THR A 208 -4.41 3.22 8.52
C THR A 208 -5.36 2.97 9.69
N THR A 209 -5.22 3.75 10.76
CA THR A 209 -6.12 3.67 11.92
C THR A 209 -7.47 4.36 11.66
N SER A 210 -8.47 4.06 12.48
CA SER A 210 -9.77 4.74 12.43
C SER A 210 -9.64 6.26 12.59
N ASP A 211 -8.73 6.73 13.43
CA ASP A 211 -8.46 8.15 13.64
C ASP A 211 -7.81 8.80 12.42
N GLN A 212 -6.81 8.13 11.82
CA GLN A 212 -6.18 8.62 10.58
C GLN A 212 -7.18 8.66 9.42
N LYS A 213 -8.08 7.68 9.33
CA LYS A 213 -9.18 7.71 8.35
C LYS A 213 -10.11 8.89 8.59
N ARG A 214 -10.47 9.18 9.84
CA ARG A 214 -11.26 10.36 10.17
C ARG A 214 -10.53 11.65 9.83
N GLN A 215 -9.23 11.75 10.14
CA GLN A 215 -8.40 12.90 9.79
C GLN A 215 -8.33 13.11 8.27
N PHE A 216 -8.17 12.03 7.50
CA PHE A 216 -8.18 12.10 6.04
C PHE A 216 -9.52 12.64 5.51
N GLU A 217 -10.65 12.17 6.04
CA GLU A 217 -11.97 12.68 5.64
C GLU A 217 -12.16 14.16 6.00
N LEU A 218 -11.69 14.59 7.18
CA LEU A 218 -11.74 15.99 7.64
C LEU A 218 -10.70 16.90 6.97
N THR A 219 -9.73 16.34 6.26
CA THR A 219 -8.73 17.13 5.54
C THR A 219 -9.43 17.96 4.45
N PRO A 220 -9.18 19.29 4.39
CA PRO A 220 -9.80 20.16 3.40
C PRO A 220 -9.61 19.66 1.96
N SER A 221 -10.61 19.92 1.11
CA SER A 221 -10.54 19.60 -0.33
C SER A 221 -9.31 20.25 -0.97
N GLY A 222 -8.61 19.52 -1.82
CA GLY A 222 -7.35 19.94 -2.43
C GLY A 222 -6.13 19.87 -1.49
N LYS A 223 -6.31 19.43 -0.24
CA LYS A 223 -5.21 19.18 0.72
C LYS A 223 -5.07 17.71 1.12
N LYS A 224 -5.91 16.82 0.58
CA LYS A 224 -5.85 15.37 0.87
C LYS A 224 -4.54 14.72 0.44
N GLY A 225 -3.89 15.22 -0.61
CA GLY A 225 -2.56 14.77 -0.99
C GLY A 225 -1.47 15.09 0.05
N ILE A 226 -1.55 16.25 0.70
CA ILE A 226 -0.66 16.62 1.82
C ILE A 226 -0.80 15.68 3.01
N PHE A 227 -2.02 15.18 3.28
CA PHE A 227 -2.20 14.14 4.29
C PHE A 227 -1.35 12.90 3.98
N LEU A 228 -1.27 12.47 2.71
CA LEU A 228 -0.49 11.29 2.32
C LEU A 228 1.01 11.52 2.53
N ILE A 229 1.53 12.71 2.19
CA ILE A 229 2.91 13.10 2.50
C ILE A 229 3.15 12.98 4.00
N SER A 230 2.22 13.51 4.80
CA SER A 230 2.30 13.47 6.26
C SER A 230 2.24 12.07 6.86
N PHE A 231 1.49 11.18 6.21
CA PHE A 231 1.31 9.82 6.64
C PHE A 231 2.62 9.04 6.47
N TRP A 232 3.27 9.18 5.31
CA TRP A 232 4.53 8.51 5.02
C TRP A 232 5.72 9.13 5.76
N GLY A 233 5.80 10.46 5.86
CA GLY A 233 6.89 11.14 6.58
C GLY A 233 6.95 10.74 8.06
N ARG A 234 5.81 10.53 8.72
CA ARG A 234 5.78 10.03 10.12
C ARG A 234 6.20 8.57 10.28
N LYS A 235 6.23 7.80 9.20
CA LYS A 235 6.64 6.39 9.20
C LYS A 235 8.02 6.19 8.57
N ASP A 236 8.68 7.28 8.20
CA ASP A 236 9.99 7.26 7.56
C ASP A 236 11.08 6.99 8.60
N PRO A 237 11.87 5.89 8.46
CA PRO A 237 13.03 5.69 9.33
C PRO A 237 14.18 6.64 8.98
N THR A 238 14.23 7.21 7.75
CA THR A 238 15.28 8.11 7.30
C THR A 238 14.70 9.44 6.79
N PRO A 239 14.00 10.23 7.65
CA PRO A 239 13.28 11.43 7.23
C PRO A 239 14.19 12.56 6.68
N THR A 240 15.51 12.39 6.77
CA THR A 240 16.49 13.32 6.19
C THR A 240 16.79 13.01 4.73
N THR A 241 16.41 11.84 4.21
CA THR A 241 16.65 11.48 2.81
C THR A 241 15.43 11.76 1.93
N VAL A 242 15.63 11.72 0.62
CA VAL A 242 14.52 11.80 -0.36
C VAL A 242 13.72 10.49 -0.40
N LYS A 243 14.36 9.40 0.00
CA LYS A 243 13.81 8.05 -0.04
C LYS A 243 13.01 7.81 1.22
N ASN A 244 11.81 7.24 1.08
CA ASN A 244 11.00 6.82 2.22
C ASN A 244 10.91 5.30 2.21
N GLU A 245 11.68 4.64 3.07
CA GLU A 245 11.80 3.18 3.02
C GLU A 245 10.50 2.46 3.36
N ARG A 246 9.66 3.05 4.22
CA ARG A 246 8.37 2.46 4.57
C ARG A 246 7.37 2.50 3.42
N LEU A 247 7.36 3.59 2.64
CA LEU A 247 6.56 3.75 1.43
C LEU A 247 7.00 2.75 0.35
N ILE A 248 8.31 2.62 0.13
CA ILE A 248 8.87 1.64 -0.82
C ILE A 248 8.49 0.22 -0.42
N GLU A 249 8.69 -0.13 0.86
CA GLU A 249 8.31 -1.43 1.38
C GLU A 249 6.81 -1.69 1.26
N HIS A 250 5.97 -0.67 1.47
CA HIS A 250 4.52 -0.79 1.29
C HIS A 250 4.17 -1.23 -0.12
N TYR A 251 4.70 -0.55 -1.14
CA TYR A 251 4.41 -0.88 -2.53
C TYR A 251 5.01 -2.23 -2.93
N ARG A 252 6.19 -2.59 -2.40
CA ARG A 252 6.75 -3.94 -2.56
C ARG A 252 5.82 -5.02 -2.00
N ARG A 253 5.26 -4.81 -0.79
CA ARG A 253 4.28 -5.73 -0.19
C ARG A 253 3.00 -5.77 -0.99
N MET A 254 2.50 -4.62 -1.46
CA MET A 254 1.29 -4.54 -2.29
C MET A 254 1.40 -5.36 -3.57
N ASP A 255 2.53 -5.28 -4.28
CA ASP A 255 2.75 -6.10 -5.49
C ASP A 255 2.84 -7.59 -5.13
N TYR A 256 3.56 -7.94 -4.06
CA TYR A 256 3.64 -9.34 -3.58
C TYR A 256 2.26 -9.93 -3.26
N VAL A 257 1.41 -9.21 -2.53
CA VAL A 257 0.09 -9.75 -2.13
C VAL A 257 -0.88 -9.81 -3.30
N ARG A 258 -0.80 -8.88 -4.27
CA ARG A 258 -1.60 -8.93 -5.49
C ARG A 258 -1.23 -10.13 -6.37
N GLU A 259 0.02 -10.58 -6.33
CA GLU A 259 0.47 -11.79 -7.02
C GLU A 259 0.15 -13.06 -6.25
N LYS A 260 0.51 -13.15 -4.95
CA LYS A 260 0.47 -14.39 -4.17
C LYS A 260 -0.87 -14.66 -3.49
N PHE A 261 -1.62 -13.62 -3.14
CA PHE A 261 -2.87 -13.73 -2.37
C PHE A 261 -4.06 -13.15 -3.13
N TYR A 262 -4.00 -13.20 -4.46
CA TYR A 262 -5.00 -12.60 -5.35
C TYR A 262 -6.44 -13.00 -4.99
N SER A 263 -7.33 -12.01 -5.02
CA SER A 263 -8.77 -12.20 -4.99
C SER A 263 -9.42 -11.24 -5.99
N PRO A 264 -10.43 -11.65 -6.77
CA PRO A 264 -11.18 -10.75 -7.64
C PRO A 264 -12.08 -9.80 -6.83
N LEU A 265 -12.24 -10.02 -5.52
CA LEU A 265 -12.95 -9.11 -4.63
C LEU A 265 -12.03 -7.96 -4.22
N LYS A 266 -12.56 -6.73 -4.15
CA LYS A 266 -11.81 -5.60 -3.59
C LYS A 266 -11.35 -5.96 -2.16
N PRO A 267 -10.07 -5.79 -1.84
CA PRO A 267 -9.06 -4.91 -2.47
C PRO A 267 -8.22 -5.50 -3.61
N GLY A 268 -8.44 -6.75 -4.02
CA GLY A 268 -7.56 -7.47 -4.96
C GLY A 268 -6.74 -8.59 -4.30
N TYR A 269 -6.92 -8.81 -3.00
CA TYR A 269 -6.26 -9.87 -2.23
C TYR A 269 -7.15 -10.37 -1.08
N ASP A 270 -6.90 -11.59 -0.61
CA ASP A 270 -7.59 -12.20 0.52
C ASP A 270 -7.03 -11.76 1.90
N GLU A 271 -7.50 -12.33 3.00
CA GLU A 271 -7.12 -11.87 4.34
C GLU A 271 -5.64 -12.12 4.68
N ARG A 272 -4.96 -13.04 3.99
CA ARG A 272 -3.49 -13.20 4.10
C ARG A 272 -2.78 -11.95 3.59
N GLY A 273 -3.27 -11.38 2.50
CA GLY A 273 -2.73 -10.14 1.93
C GLY A 273 -2.82 -8.97 2.90
N ARG A 274 -3.95 -8.82 3.62
CA ARG A 274 -4.13 -7.78 4.65
C ARG A 274 -3.04 -7.88 5.74
N ILE A 275 -2.80 -9.08 6.26
CA ILE A 275 -1.81 -9.31 7.32
C ILE A 275 -0.39 -9.14 6.81
N TYR A 276 -0.10 -9.61 5.60
CA TYR A 276 1.22 -9.45 4.97
C TYR A 276 1.56 -7.98 4.72
N ILE A 277 0.60 -7.13 4.31
CA ILE A 277 0.85 -5.69 4.16
C ILE A 277 1.27 -5.06 5.49
N LYS A 278 0.59 -5.41 6.60
CA LYS A 278 0.88 -4.87 7.94
C LYS A 278 2.21 -5.34 8.49
N HIS A 279 2.47 -6.65 8.44
CA HIS A 279 3.56 -7.28 9.19
C HIS A 279 4.70 -7.84 8.33
N GLY A 280 4.51 -7.94 7.02
CA GLY A 280 5.49 -8.52 6.11
C GLY A 280 5.43 -10.05 6.09
N GLU A 281 6.57 -10.68 5.86
CA GLU A 281 6.69 -12.14 5.85
C GLU A 281 6.63 -12.70 7.28
N PRO A 282 5.85 -13.78 7.53
CA PRO A 282 5.81 -14.41 8.84
C PRO A 282 7.14 -15.06 9.20
N ASP A 283 7.45 -15.08 10.51
CA ASP A 283 8.66 -15.77 11.02
C ASP A 283 8.59 -17.26 10.82
N GLN A 284 7.39 -17.83 10.95
CA GLN A 284 7.12 -19.22 10.67
C GLN A 284 5.75 -19.35 10.01
N LYS A 285 5.68 -20.28 9.05
CA LYS A 285 4.46 -20.64 8.34
C LYS A 285 4.30 -22.15 8.33
N VAL A 286 3.13 -22.63 8.75
CA VAL A 286 2.77 -24.05 8.75
C VAL A 286 1.45 -24.25 8.01
N SER A 287 1.41 -25.21 7.09
CA SER A 287 0.20 -25.66 6.39
C SER A 287 0.02 -27.18 6.54
N LEU A 288 -1.21 -27.65 6.39
CA LEU A 288 -1.51 -29.08 6.23
C LEU A 288 -2.44 -29.24 5.04
N SER A 289 -1.93 -29.81 3.94
CA SER A 289 -2.65 -29.97 2.68
C SER A 289 -2.74 -31.44 2.26
N GLY A 290 -3.51 -31.72 1.21
CA GLY A 290 -3.57 -33.07 0.60
C GLY A 290 -4.47 -34.07 1.32
N ASN A 291 -5.29 -33.62 2.28
CA ASN A 291 -6.32 -34.42 2.93
C ASN A 291 -7.70 -33.88 2.56
N TRP A 292 -8.52 -34.67 1.87
CA TRP A 292 -9.85 -34.24 1.41
C TRP A 292 -10.82 -33.85 2.54
N ALA A 293 -10.57 -34.28 3.78
CA ALA A 293 -11.36 -33.92 4.95
C ALA A 293 -10.94 -32.58 5.57
N ILE A 294 -9.85 -31.98 5.09
CA ILE A 294 -9.24 -30.75 5.59
C ILE A 294 -9.13 -29.77 4.42
N ARG A 295 -9.77 -28.61 4.53
CA ARG A 295 -9.61 -27.49 3.60
C ARG A 295 -8.17 -26.98 3.67
N GLU A 296 -7.67 -26.44 2.56
CA GLU A 296 -6.36 -25.80 2.55
C GLU A 296 -6.28 -24.72 3.64
N ASN A 297 -5.16 -24.71 4.36
CA ASN A 297 -5.01 -23.94 5.59
C ASN A 297 -3.56 -23.51 5.81
N GLU A 298 -3.41 -22.37 6.46
CA GLU A 298 -2.12 -21.81 6.85
C GLU A 298 -2.18 -21.30 8.28
N THR A 299 -1.05 -21.36 8.98
CA THR A 299 -0.85 -20.72 10.27
C THR A 299 0.42 -19.92 10.24
N TRP A 300 0.33 -18.63 10.54
CA TRP A 300 1.42 -17.67 10.49
C TRP A 300 1.77 -17.23 11.90
N LEU A 301 3.07 -17.20 12.22
CA LEU A 301 3.60 -16.69 13.48
C LEU A 301 4.46 -15.45 13.23
N TYR A 302 4.19 -14.39 13.99
CA TYR A 302 5.03 -13.19 14.08
C TYR A 302 5.47 -13.01 15.53
N SER A 303 6.75 -13.18 15.80
CA SER A 303 7.35 -13.23 17.14
C SER A 303 8.57 -12.32 17.29
N LYS A 304 9.30 -12.05 16.20
CA LYS A 304 10.47 -11.18 16.22
C LYS A 304 10.09 -9.77 16.66
N ASN A 305 10.91 -9.24 17.58
CA ASN A 305 10.78 -7.87 18.11
C ASN A 305 9.39 -7.53 18.68
N ARG A 306 8.65 -8.55 19.14
CA ARG A 306 7.36 -8.38 19.83
C ARG A 306 7.43 -8.97 21.23
N SER A 307 6.79 -8.29 22.19
CA SER A 307 6.62 -8.82 23.54
C SER A 307 5.61 -9.98 23.59
N ARG A 308 4.64 -9.98 22.68
CA ARG A 308 3.62 -11.03 22.52
C ARG A 308 3.59 -11.48 21.06
N PRO A 309 3.67 -12.79 20.78
CA PRO A 309 3.58 -13.27 19.41
C PRO A 309 2.17 -13.07 18.84
N LEU A 310 2.08 -12.83 17.55
CA LEU A 310 0.82 -12.87 16.80
C LEU A 310 0.71 -14.19 16.09
N ILE A 311 -0.40 -14.89 16.28
CA ILE A 311 -0.73 -16.13 15.58
C ILE A 311 -2.00 -15.90 14.77
N TYR A 312 -1.94 -16.24 13.48
CA TYR A 312 -3.08 -16.17 12.56
C TYR A 312 -3.34 -17.52 11.93
N HIS A 313 -4.59 -17.96 11.96
CA HIS A 313 -5.04 -19.11 11.18
C HIS A 313 -5.81 -18.62 9.96
N PHE A 314 -5.48 -19.19 8.79
CA PHE A 314 -6.18 -18.94 7.56
C PHE A 314 -6.71 -20.25 6.98
N VAL A 315 -7.94 -20.23 6.49
CA VAL A 315 -8.62 -21.39 5.88
C VAL A 315 -9.23 -20.97 4.56
N GLU A 316 -9.05 -21.79 3.52
CA GLU A 316 -9.68 -21.57 2.23
C GLU A 316 -11.19 -21.84 2.30
N ILE A 317 -12.00 -20.80 2.07
CA ILE A 317 -13.45 -20.85 2.03
C ILE A 317 -13.94 -20.11 0.79
N ASN A 318 -14.64 -20.83 -0.10
CA ASN A 318 -15.09 -20.32 -1.40
C ASN A 318 -13.93 -19.80 -2.28
N ASN A 319 -12.84 -20.57 -2.38
CA ASN A 319 -11.64 -20.29 -3.17
C ASN A 319 -10.77 -19.11 -2.68
N TYR A 320 -11.00 -18.60 -1.47
CA TYR A 320 -10.17 -17.54 -0.87
C TYR A 320 -9.89 -17.84 0.60
N TYR A 321 -8.71 -17.44 1.06
CA TYR A 321 -8.37 -17.62 2.47
C TYR A 321 -9.04 -16.57 3.34
N ARG A 322 -9.67 -17.05 4.40
CA ARG A 322 -10.23 -16.25 5.47
C ARG A 322 -9.53 -16.56 6.76
N MET A 323 -9.38 -15.55 7.59
CA MET A 323 -8.86 -15.65 8.93
C MET A 323 -9.92 -16.26 9.84
N VAL A 324 -9.51 -17.22 10.66
CA VAL A 324 -10.38 -17.95 11.59
C VAL A 324 -9.78 -17.94 13.00
N TYR A 325 -10.62 -18.02 14.03
CA TYR A 325 -10.14 -18.09 15.41
C TYR A 325 -9.63 -19.49 15.77
N ARG A 326 -10.21 -20.52 15.13
CA ARG A 326 -9.98 -21.93 15.47
C ARG A 326 -9.66 -22.76 14.23
N LEU A 327 -8.67 -23.63 14.36
CA LEU A 327 -8.25 -24.54 13.29
C LEU A 327 -9.31 -25.58 12.90
N GLU A 328 -10.28 -25.87 13.77
CA GLU A 328 -11.40 -26.76 13.45
C GLU A 328 -12.21 -26.30 12.23
N GLU A 329 -12.20 -24.99 11.91
CA GLU A 329 -12.88 -24.45 10.73
C GLU A 329 -12.25 -24.94 9.41
N ALA A 330 -11.02 -25.48 9.47
CA ALA A 330 -10.41 -26.16 8.34
C ALA A 330 -11.06 -27.52 8.06
N LEU A 331 -11.81 -28.13 9.00
CA LEU A 331 -12.48 -29.41 8.76
C LEU A 331 -13.65 -29.25 7.80
N VAL A 332 -13.74 -30.15 6.81
CA VAL A 332 -14.86 -30.15 5.85
C VAL A 332 -16.20 -30.43 6.54
N GLN A 333 -16.19 -31.34 7.53
CA GLN A 333 -17.33 -31.68 8.38
C GLN A 333 -17.22 -30.96 9.73
N ASP A 334 -18.31 -30.91 10.49
CA ASP A 334 -18.27 -30.34 11.84
C ASP A 334 -17.41 -31.18 12.80
N LEU A 335 -16.86 -30.52 13.83
CA LEU A 335 -15.93 -31.16 14.76
C LEU A 335 -16.53 -32.40 15.45
N GLN A 336 -17.83 -32.40 15.80
CA GLN A 336 -18.42 -33.56 16.48
C GLN A 336 -18.41 -34.78 15.55
N THR A 337 -18.84 -34.61 14.31
CA THR A 337 -18.81 -35.68 13.30
C THR A 337 -17.39 -36.21 13.06
N GLU A 338 -16.38 -35.33 13.06
CA GLU A 338 -14.97 -35.72 12.95
C GLU A 338 -14.50 -36.54 14.16
N LEU A 339 -14.86 -36.13 15.39
CA LEU A 339 -14.51 -36.88 16.60
C LEU A 339 -15.23 -38.23 16.69
N ASP A 340 -16.49 -38.31 16.26
CA ASP A 340 -17.24 -39.58 16.20
C ASP A 340 -16.58 -40.59 15.25
N ARG A 341 -15.80 -40.10 14.27
CA ARG A 341 -14.99 -40.91 13.34
C ARG A 341 -13.55 -41.13 13.78
N GLY A 342 -13.21 -40.73 15.00
CA GLY A 342 -11.90 -40.95 15.62
C GLY A 342 -11.00 -39.72 15.72
N GLY A 343 -11.37 -38.58 15.12
CA GLY A 343 -10.69 -37.29 15.32
C GLY A 343 -9.29 -37.16 14.70
N SER A 344 -8.89 -38.07 13.81
CA SER A 344 -7.54 -38.10 13.26
C SER A 344 -7.16 -36.83 12.47
N ASN A 345 -8.14 -36.17 11.82
CA ASN A 345 -7.87 -35.00 10.99
C ASN A 345 -7.64 -33.76 11.85
N ILE A 346 -8.45 -33.55 12.89
CA ILE A 346 -8.25 -32.45 13.84
C ILE A 346 -7.01 -32.64 14.70
N GLU A 347 -6.70 -33.90 15.07
CA GLU A 347 -5.44 -34.22 15.73
C GLU A 347 -4.24 -33.85 14.84
N ALA A 348 -4.26 -34.19 13.55
CA ALA A 348 -3.21 -33.84 12.61
C ALA A 348 -3.06 -32.32 12.41
N LEU A 349 -4.17 -31.58 12.33
CA LEU A 349 -4.17 -30.12 12.29
C LEU A 349 -3.44 -29.55 13.50
N PHE A 350 -3.77 -30.00 14.71
CA PHE A 350 -3.11 -29.51 15.90
C PHE A 350 -1.65 -29.97 16.04
N ARG A 351 -1.34 -31.25 15.77
CA ARG A 351 0.05 -31.73 15.83
C ARG A 351 0.97 -30.96 14.90
N SER A 352 0.53 -30.67 13.68
CA SER A 352 1.33 -29.90 12.72
C SER A 352 1.67 -28.50 13.22
N ARG A 353 0.87 -27.90 14.11
CA ARG A 353 1.11 -26.57 14.69
C ARG A 353 1.89 -26.60 16.01
N GLY A 354 2.35 -27.76 16.45
CA GLY A 354 3.16 -27.88 17.67
C GLY A 354 4.42 -27.01 17.66
N GLU A 355 4.99 -26.75 16.48
CA GLU A 355 6.15 -25.87 16.33
C GLU A 355 5.81 -24.38 16.46
N ILE A 356 4.58 -23.97 16.10
CA ILE A 356 4.10 -22.59 16.25
C ILE A 356 3.92 -22.27 17.73
N HIS A 357 3.25 -23.19 18.45
CA HIS A 357 3.03 -23.03 19.88
C HIS A 357 2.78 -24.40 20.56
N PRO A 358 3.40 -24.70 21.72
CA PRO A 358 3.25 -25.99 22.40
C PRO A 358 1.81 -26.38 22.76
N LYS A 359 0.92 -25.38 22.93
CA LYS A 359 -0.51 -25.61 23.20
C LYS A 359 -1.17 -26.48 22.12
N TYR A 360 -0.80 -26.34 20.85
CA TYR A 360 -1.38 -27.18 19.80
C TYR A 360 -0.99 -28.66 19.96
N GLY A 361 0.22 -28.95 20.44
CA GLY A 361 0.60 -30.32 20.81
C GLY A 361 -0.20 -30.88 21.99
N GLN A 362 -0.55 -30.04 22.97
CA GLN A 362 -1.41 -30.42 24.10
C GLN A 362 -2.84 -30.75 23.61
N LEU A 363 -3.41 -29.85 22.80
CA LEU A 363 -4.74 -30.02 22.19
C LEU A 363 -4.86 -31.32 21.39
N ALA A 364 -3.84 -31.63 20.57
CA ALA A 364 -3.81 -32.88 19.81
C ALA A 364 -3.85 -34.13 20.72
N ASN A 365 -3.11 -34.11 21.83
CA ASN A 365 -3.06 -35.25 22.76
C ASN A 365 -4.37 -35.40 23.54
N GLU A 366 -5.02 -34.31 23.90
CA GLU A 366 -6.30 -34.33 24.62
C GLU A 366 -7.44 -34.82 23.74
N LEU A 367 -7.52 -34.36 22.48
CA LEU A 367 -8.54 -34.80 21.54
C LEU A 367 -8.40 -36.29 21.18
N ARG A 368 -7.18 -36.81 21.08
CA ARG A 368 -6.95 -38.25 20.88
C ARG A 368 -7.59 -39.11 21.98
N ASN A 369 -7.58 -38.61 23.21
CA ASN A 369 -8.12 -39.30 24.38
C ASN A 369 -9.60 -38.99 24.65
N PHE A 370 -10.19 -38.06 23.90
CA PHE A 370 -11.58 -37.65 24.10
C PHE A 370 -12.56 -38.72 23.61
N ARG A 371 -13.61 -38.93 24.40
CA ARG A 371 -14.75 -39.79 24.09
C ARG A 371 -16.01 -39.09 24.60
N GLY A 372 -16.96 -38.79 23.71
CA GLY A 372 -18.25 -38.20 24.10
C GLY A 372 -18.73 -37.06 23.20
N ASN A 373 -19.77 -36.37 23.64
CA ASN A 373 -20.35 -35.23 22.93
C ASN A 373 -19.73 -33.91 23.42
N ILE A 374 -19.14 -33.14 22.51
CA ILE A 374 -18.51 -31.84 22.77
C ILE A 374 -19.50 -30.85 23.39
N ARG A 375 -20.77 -30.87 22.96
CA ARG A 375 -21.81 -29.98 23.50
C ARG A 375 -22.21 -30.35 24.93
N GLU A 376 -22.01 -31.60 25.34
CA GLU A 376 -22.30 -32.08 26.70
C GLU A 376 -21.09 -31.92 27.62
N ALA A 377 -19.88 -31.83 27.07
CA ALA A 377 -18.64 -31.49 27.78
C ALA A 377 -18.60 -30.04 28.30
N ARG A 378 -19.75 -29.35 28.35
CA ARG A 378 -19.97 -27.94 28.75
C ARG A 378 -19.55 -27.58 30.18
N HIS A 379 -18.96 -28.51 30.94
CA HIS A 379 -18.44 -28.28 32.30
C HIS A 379 -17.08 -28.97 32.53
N GLY A 380 -16.18 -29.01 31.54
CA GLY A 380 -14.85 -29.63 31.67
C GLY A 380 -13.76 -29.08 30.75
N SER A 381 -12.58 -29.71 30.80
CA SER A 381 -11.30 -29.25 30.25
C SER A 381 -11.28 -28.86 28.77
N LEU A 382 -12.08 -29.51 27.92
CA LEU A 382 -12.01 -29.35 26.46
C LEU A 382 -12.41 -27.93 25.97
N MET A 383 -13.40 -27.29 26.62
CA MET A 383 -13.80 -25.92 26.25
C MET A 383 -12.81 -24.87 26.78
N ASP A 384 -12.22 -25.08 27.97
CA ASP A 384 -11.12 -24.26 28.48
C ASP A 384 -9.86 -24.38 27.60
N LEU A 385 -9.72 -25.52 26.90
CA LEU A 385 -8.64 -25.80 25.99
C LEU A 385 -8.79 -25.07 24.64
N PHE A 386 -9.97 -25.10 24.01
CA PHE A 386 -10.26 -24.29 22.82
C PHE A 386 -10.26 -22.79 23.12
N ALA A 387 -10.70 -22.38 24.32
CA ALA A 387 -10.51 -21.00 24.80
C ALA A 387 -9.02 -20.61 24.84
N GLY A 388 -8.14 -21.58 25.08
CA GLY A 388 -6.70 -21.38 25.00
C GLY A 388 -6.16 -21.18 23.58
N GLU A 389 -6.75 -21.83 22.56
CA GLU A 389 -6.44 -21.52 21.15
C GLU A 389 -6.95 -20.13 20.77
N GLU A 390 -8.21 -19.83 21.10
CA GLU A 390 -8.82 -18.52 20.83
C GLU A 390 -8.01 -17.40 21.47
N MET A 391 -7.51 -17.57 22.71
CA MET A 391 -6.65 -16.59 23.36
C MET A 391 -5.32 -16.35 22.62
N LEU A 392 -4.76 -17.37 21.97
CA LEU A 392 -3.54 -17.23 21.17
C LEU A 392 -3.80 -16.40 19.90
N THR A 393 -4.93 -16.61 19.24
CA THR A 393 -5.28 -15.89 18.01
C THR A 393 -5.90 -14.53 18.28
N GLU A 394 -6.53 -14.32 19.43
CA GLU A 394 -7.16 -13.06 19.84
C GLU A 394 -6.17 -11.88 19.84
N ILE A 395 -4.91 -12.10 20.26
CA ILE A 395 -3.86 -11.08 20.20
C ILE A 395 -3.62 -10.64 18.75
N GLY A 396 -3.57 -11.60 17.82
CA GLY A 396 -3.49 -11.36 16.38
C GLY A 396 -4.66 -10.51 15.87
N MET A 397 -5.88 -10.84 16.28
CA MET A 397 -7.11 -10.20 15.80
C MET A 397 -7.44 -8.87 16.48
N THR A 398 -6.77 -8.53 17.58
CA THR A 398 -6.97 -7.29 18.31
C THR A 398 -5.76 -6.37 18.17
N GLU A 399 -4.65 -6.69 18.83
CA GLU A 399 -3.41 -5.92 18.81
C GLU A 399 -2.77 -5.92 17.41
N GLY A 400 -2.73 -7.07 16.75
CA GLY A 400 -2.17 -7.18 15.40
C GLY A 400 -2.93 -6.35 14.35
N GLU A 401 -4.26 -6.26 14.47
CA GLU A 401 -5.07 -5.45 13.54
C GLU A 401 -4.84 -3.93 13.67
N VAL A 402 -4.28 -3.45 14.79
CA VAL A 402 -3.97 -2.02 15.01
C VAL A 402 -2.48 -1.71 15.04
N THR A 403 -1.62 -2.72 14.88
CA THR A 403 -0.16 -2.57 14.83
C THR A 403 0.38 -2.89 13.45
N GLU A 404 1.62 -2.50 13.21
CA GLU A 404 2.36 -2.78 11.98
C GLU A 404 3.78 -3.21 12.33
N THR A 405 4.41 -3.95 11.43
CA THR A 405 5.82 -4.36 11.58
C THR A 405 6.61 -3.93 10.34
N PHE A 406 7.59 -3.08 10.57
CA PHE A 406 8.56 -2.67 9.58
C PHE A 406 9.89 -2.39 10.28
N GLU A 407 10.92 -3.15 9.91
CA GLU A 407 12.26 -2.99 10.41
C GLU A 407 13.17 -2.58 9.26
N TYR A 408 13.70 -1.37 9.36
CA TYR A 408 14.69 -0.90 8.42
C TYR A 408 16.08 -1.27 8.92
N LYS A 409 16.86 -1.92 8.04
CA LYS A 409 18.26 -2.23 8.32
C LYS A 409 19.11 -1.09 7.81
N PHE A 410 19.60 -0.28 8.73
CA PHE A 410 20.55 0.78 8.42
C PHE A 410 21.90 0.16 8.02
N GLU A 411 22.61 0.80 7.10
CA GLU A 411 24.01 0.44 6.82
C GLU A 411 24.87 0.66 8.06
N GLU A 412 24.62 1.77 8.76
CA GLU A 412 25.15 2.11 10.07
C GLU A 412 24.00 2.49 11.01
N GLU A 413 23.89 1.80 12.14
CA GLU A 413 22.81 2.05 13.12
C GLU A 413 22.89 3.50 13.64
N PRO A 414 21.82 4.31 13.51
CA PRO A 414 21.82 5.67 14.00
C PRO A 414 21.91 5.67 15.53
N MET A 415 22.60 6.68 16.08
CA MET A 415 22.66 6.86 17.52
C MET A 415 21.30 7.31 18.04
N ASN A 416 20.80 6.65 19.10
CA ASN A 416 19.60 7.08 19.79
C ASN A 416 19.97 8.18 20.79
N PHE A 417 19.74 9.45 20.44
CA PHE A 417 20.08 10.60 21.29
C PHE A 417 18.84 11.34 21.79
N TYR A 418 18.98 11.97 22.96
CA TYR A 418 17.96 12.88 23.49
C TYR A 418 18.11 14.25 22.86
N TYR A 419 16.99 14.87 22.50
CA TYR A 419 16.96 16.24 22.03
C TYR A 419 15.81 17.04 22.66
N TYR A 420 16.02 18.35 22.77
CA TYR A 420 15.03 19.30 23.27
C TYR A 420 15.01 20.55 22.37
N PRO A 421 13.92 20.77 21.61
CA PRO A 421 13.78 21.95 20.78
C PRO A 421 13.35 23.17 21.62
N VAL A 422 13.99 24.31 21.37
CA VAL A 422 13.69 25.61 21.98
C VAL A 422 13.47 26.63 20.88
N ALA A 423 12.29 27.22 20.82
CA ALA A 423 12.00 28.34 19.93
C ALA A 423 12.41 29.66 20.59
N LEU A 424 13.34 30.37 19.96
CA LEU A 424 13.83 31.68 20.37
C LEU A 424 13.40 32.73 19.34
N LYS A 425 13.18 33.96 19.81
CA LYS A 425 12.94 35.10 18.91
C LYS A 425 14.25 35.43 18.18
N GLY A 426 14.26 35.35 16.86
CA GLY A 426 15.40 35.70 16.03
C GLY A 426 15.39 37.16 15.56
N GLU A 427 16.45 37.55 14.86
CA GLU A 427 16.54 38.83 14.13
C GLU A 427 15.76 38.78 12.81
N ASP A 428 15.47 39.94 12.22
CA ASP A 428 14.87 40.09 10.88
C ASP A 428 13.56 39.32 10.63
N SER A 429 12.67 39.29 11.61
CA SER A 429 11.37 38.58 11.55
C SER A 429 11.49 37.06 11.41
N LEU A 430 12.65 36.46 11.71
CA LEU A 430 12.84 35.00 11.77
C LEU A 430 12.74 34.50 13.22
N SER A 431 12.40 33.23 13.38
CA SER A 431 12.55 32.49 14.65
C SER A 431 13.82 31.66 14.60
N VAL A 432 14.54 31.54 15.71
CA VAL A 432 15.67 30.63 15.84
C VAL A 432 15.18 29.40 16.58
N LEU A 433 15.17 28.25 15.92
CA LEU A 433 14.92 26.97 16.56
C LEU A 433 16.25 26.38 17.00
N GLY A 434 16.52 26.41 18.31
CA GLY A 434 17.65 25.70 18.91
C GLY A 434 17.27 24.27 19.22
N VAL A 435 17.99 23.29 18.68
CA VAL A 435 17.87 21.87 19.03
C VAL A 435 19.05 21.53 19.93
N TYR A 436 18.79 21.49 21.23
CA TYR A 436 19.76 20.98 22.20
C TYR A 436 19.74 19.46 22.12
N PHE A 437 20.90 18.83 22.06
CA PHE A 437 20.99 17.36 22.05
C PHE A 437 22.14 16.86 22.89
N GLY A 438 22.04 15.61 23.34
CA GLY A 438 23.07 14.92 24.09
C GLY A 438 23.45 13.62 23.41
N LEU A 439 24.67 13.51 22.88
CA LEU A 439 25.15 12.29 22.26
C LEU A 439 25.50 11.26 23.35
N PRO A 440 24.88 10.07 23.33
CA PRO A 440 25.13 9.04 24.32
C PRO A 440 26.52 8.41 24.13
N THR A 441 27.29 8.34 25.21
CA THR A 441 28.66 7.81 25.14
C THR A 441 28.71 6.28 25.14
N ASP A 442 27.69 5.59 25.68
CA ASP A 442 27.61 4.13 25.71
C ASP A 442 27.39 3.48 24.33
N GLN A 443 26.92 4.25 23.35
CA GLN A 443 26.73 3.80 21.98
C GLN A 443 28.00 3.96 21.12
N VAL A 444 29.02 4.68 21.62
CA VAL A 444 30.28 4.88 20.91
C VAL A 444 31.25 3.75 21.27
N LYS A 445 31.61 2.94 20.26
CA LYS A 445 32.54 1.81 20.43
C LYS A 445 33.99 2.28 20.30
N VAL A 446 34.68 2.39 21.43
CA VAL A 446 36.11 2.74 21.49
C VAL A 446 36.92 1.54 22.01
N PRO A 447 37.83 0.95 21.22
CA PRO A 447 38.53 -0.29 21.59
C PRO A 447 39.48 -0.16 22.80
N ASP A 448 40.06 1.02 23.03
CA ASP A 448 40.92 1.32 24.18
C ASP A 448 40.96 2.85 24.40
N PRO A 449 40.05 3.42 25.22
CA PRO A 449 39.95 4.86 25.39
C PRO A 449 41.10 5.38 26.28
N MET A 450 42.31 5.49 25.73
CA MET A 450 43.41 6.21 26.37
C MET A 450 43.52 7.64 25.81
N GLY A 451 43.53 8.62 26.71
CA GLY A 451 43.70 10.03 26.35
C GLY A 451 42.40 10.68 25.83
N THR A 452 42.52 11.46 24.75
CA THR A 452 41.39 12.13 24.10
C THR A 452 40.84 11.24 23.00
N VAL A 453 39.55 10.90 23.09
CA VAL A 453 38.84 10.19 22.02
C VAL A 453 38.27 11.21 21.05
N GLU A 454 38.50 10.99 19.76
CA GLU A 454 37.85 11.73 18.68
C GLU A 454 36.65 10.96 18.16
N ILE A 455 35.47 11.59 18.17
CA ILE A 455 34.21 10.98 17.79
C ILE A 455 33.67 11.78 16.60
N PRO A 456 33.88 11.32 15.35
CA PRO A 456 33.24 11.93 14.20
C PRO A 456 31.74 11.58 14.22
N VAL A 457 30.91 12.59 14.01
CA VAL A 457 29.45 12.48 13.98
C VAL A 457 28.94 13.26 12.78
N GLU A 458 28.08 12.62 12.00
CA GLU A 458 27.20 13.27 11.04
C GLU A 458 25.85 13.50 11.72
N LEU A 459 25.43 14.76 11.78
CA LEU A 459 24.16 15.16 12.37
C LEU A 459 23.30 15.81 11.30
N GLU A 460 22.09 15.27 11.13
CA GLU A 460 21.10 15.82 10.23
C GLU A 460 19.80 16.14 10.97
N VAL A 461 19.31 17.36 10.79
CA VAL A 461 18.03 17.81 11.33
C VAL A 461 17.22 18.41 10.20
N VAL A 462 16.00 17.91 10.02
CA VAL A 462 15.03 18.48 9.09
C VAL A 462 13.79 18.90 9.85
N LEU A 463 13.34 20.13 9.60
CA LEU A 463 12.11 20.69 10.12
C LEU A 463 11.09 20.77 9.01
N TYR A 464 9.88 20.33 9.30
CA TYR A 464 8.75 20.45 8.40
C TYR A 464 7.64 21.26 9.04
N ASN A 465 6.93 22.03 8.22
CA ASN A 465 5.77 22.78 8.67
C ASN A 465 4.53 21.87 8.83
N SER A 466 3.43 22.46 9.29
CA SER A 466 2.14 21.76 9.42
C SER A 466 1.59 21.12 8.13
N TRP A 467 2.13 21.51 6.96
CA TRP A 467 1.81 20.97 5.64
C TRP A 467 2.88 20.01 5.08
N TRP A 468 3.83 19.55 5.91
CA TRP A 468 4.97 18.72 5.49
C TRP A 468 5.82 19.31 4.37
N GLU A 469 5.89 20.63 4.28
CA GLU A 469 6.90 21.31 3.48
C GLU A 469 8.14 21.51 4.34
N GLU A 470 9.33 21.25 3.76
CA GLU A 470 10.60 21.45 4.45
C GLU A 470 10.77 22.95 4.77
N ALA A 471 10.75 23.27 6.06
CA ALA A 471 10.91 24.63 6.58
C ALA A 471 12.38 24.98 6.85
N GLY A 472 13.23 23.97 7.03
CA GLY A 472 14.66 24.13 7.20
C GLY A 472 15.36 22.80 7.38
N ARG A 473 16.64 22.77 7.01
CA ARG A 473 17.53 21.63 7.15
C ARG A 473 18.89 22.11 7.61
N VAL A 474 19.52 21.31 8.46
CA VAL A 474 20.94 21.45 8.80
C VAL A 474 21.57 20.07 8.75
N THR A 475 22.65 19.96 7.98
CA THR A 475 23.55 18.82 7.96
C THR A 475 24.91 19.31 8.46
N GLN A 476 25.46 18.66 9.48
CA GLN A 476 26.71 19.03 10.11
C GLN A 476 27.58 17.79 10.34
N ASN A 477 28.79 17.81 9.78
CA ASN A 477 29.85 16.87 10.12
C ASN A 477 30.73 17.51 11.20
N LYS A 478 30.79 16.90 12.38
CA LYS A 478 31.54 17.41 13.53
C LYS A 478 32.32 16.31 14.20
N THR A 479 33.58 16.62 14.56
CA THR A 479 34.41 15.73 15.38
C THR A 479 34.43 16.23 16.81
N TYR A 480 33.89 15.46 17.74
CA TYR A 480 33.94 15.74 19.17
C TYR A 480 35.23 15.20 19.77
N ARG A 481 35.98 16.07 20.46
CA ARG A 481 37.19 15.69 21.19
C ARG A 481 36.84 15.55 22.67
N VAL A 482 36.80 14.31 23.16
CA VAL A 482 36.38 13.99 24.53
C VAL A 482 37.59 13.52 25.33
N PRO A 483 38.16 14.38 26.19
CA PRO A 483 39.19 13.94 27.13
C PRO A 483 38.59 13.03 28.20
N ASN A 484 39.31 11.97 28.59
CA ASN A 484 38.86 11.00 29.59
C ASN A 484 37.47 10.41 29.27
N PHE A 485 37.33 9.89 28.05
CA PHE A 485 36.08 9.30 27.59
C PHE A 485 35.63 8.14 28.49
N ILE A 486 34.38 8.19 28.93
CA ILE A 486 33.73 7.15 29.74
C ILE A 486 32.49 6.70 28.98
N ALA A 487 32.46 5.44 28.54
CA ALA A 487 31.26 4.82 27.98
C ALA A 487 30.29 4.47 29.13
N SER A 488 29.23 5.27 29.30
CA SER A 488 28.21 5.05 30.32
C SER A 488 26.84 5.54 29.86
N LYS A 489 25.78 4.82 30.25
CA LYS A 489 24.38 5.23 30.02
C LYS A 489 24.01 6.56 30.68
N GLU A 490 24.79 6.98 31.68
CA GLU A 490 24.58 8.24 32.40
C GLU A 490 25.42 9.40 31.82
N SER A 491 26.31 9.11 30.85
CA SER A 491 27.26 10.08 30.29
C SER A 491 26.88 10.45 28.86
N MET A 492 26.86 11.76 28.58
CA MET A 492 26.51 12.33 27.28
C MET A 492 27.41 13.51 26.90
N ILE A 493 27.54 13.75 25.60
CA ILE A 493 28.24 14.91 25.04
C ILE A 493 27.16 15.91 24.59
N PRO A 494 26.90 16.98 25.35
CA PRO A 494 25.87 17.95 25.02
C PRO A 494 26.35 18.90 23.91
N ASP A 495 25.43 19.29 23.04
CA ASP A 495 25.68 20.30 22.01
C ASP A 495 24.38 20.97 21.57
N LEU A 496 24.49 22.02 20.75
CA LEU A 496 23.37 22.81 20.26
C LEU A 496 23.49 23.03 18.76
N LEU A 497 22.41 22.73 18.06
CA LEU A 497 22.22 23.09 16.66
C LEU A 497 21.17 24.20 16.56
N ALA A 498 21.38 25.21 15.72
CA ALA A 498 20.44 26.30 15.55
C ALA A 498 19.96 26.40 14.09
N LEU A 499 18.65 26.41 13.88
CA LEU A 499 18.02 26.66 12.58
C LEU A 499 17.34 28.03 12.57
N LYS A 500 17.59 28.83 11.53
CA LYS A 500 16.82 30.05 11.27
C LYS A 500 15.61 29.69 10.41
N VAL A 501 14.41 29.92 10.93
CA VAL A 501 13.16 29.51 10.28
C VAL A 501 12.17 30.66 10.22
N LYS A 502 11.31 30.67 9.20
CA LYS A 502 10.23 31.65 9.12
C LYS A 502 9.22 31.38 10.25
N PRO A 503 8.67 32.42 10.92
CA PRO A 503 7.60 32.24 11.89
C PRO A 503 6.36 31.68 11.19
N GLY A 504 5.71 30.69 11.77
CA GLY A 504 4.52 30.06 11.19
C GLY A 504 4.21 28.69 11.78
N ASN A 505 3.17 28.06 11.25
CA ASN A 505 2.70 26.72 11.64
C ASN A 505 3.29 25.62 10.77
#